data_AF-A0ABC8UYN4-F1
#
_entry.id   AF-A0ABC8UYN4-F1
#
_cell.length_a   1.000
_cell.length_b   1.000
_cell.length_c   1.000
_cell.angle_alpha   90.00
_cell.angle_beta   90.00
_cell.angle_gamma   90.00
#
_symmetry.space_group_name_H-M   'P 1'
#
loop_
_entity.id
_entity.type
_entity.pdbx_description
1 polymer ?
#
loop_
_entity_poly.entity_id
_entity_poly.type
_entity_poly.pdbx_seq_one_letter_code
_entity_poly.pdbx_strand_id
1 'polypeptide(L)'
;MLVVDPMKRMTIPEIRVHPWFQAHLPRYLAVPPPDTVQQAKKIDEEILQEVVNMGFDKNNVIDSLRSRVQNEGTVAYYLLLDNRFRASSGYLGAEFQESMEYGFNHITSNEAVPSPVGQRLPGYMDYQGLGSRPQFPVERKWALGLQSRAHPREIMTEVLKALQELNVCWKKIGHYNMKCRWIPGIPGHHKGMANNSMSSNHYFGDESTIIENDGVTRTPNVVKFEVQLYKTREDKYLLDLQRVQGPQFIFLDLCAAFLAQLRVL
;
A
#
# COMPACT_ATOMS: atom_id res chain seq x y z
N MET A 1 -8.90 -19.46 9.30
CA MET A 1 -7.44 -19.32 9.11
C MET A 1 -6.66 -19.25 10.42
N LEU A 2 -7.15 -18.61 11.48
CA LEU A 2 -6.46 -18.51 12.77
C LEU A 2 -6.71 -19.70 13.72
N VAL A 3 -6.84 -20.93 13.17
CA VAL A 3 -6.99 -22.15 14.00
C VAL A 3 -5.61 -22.54 14.53
N VAL A 4 -5.53 -22.81 15.83
CA VAL A 4 -4.27 -23.14 16.54
C VAL A 4 -3.65 -24.41 15.97
N ASP A 5 -4.46 -25.48 15.86
CA ASP A 5 -4.03 -26.75 15.29
C ASP A 5 -3.82 -26.63 13.77
N PRO A 6 -2.59 -26.85 13.24
CA PRO A 6 -2.31 -26.73 11.82
C PRO A 6 -3.02 -27.79 10.98
N MET A 7 -3.29 -28.98 11.52
CA MET A 7 -3.97 -30.06 10.79
C MET A 7 -5.46 -29.79 10.61
N LYS A 8 -6.02 -28.88 11.43
CA LYS A 8 -7.42 -28.43 11.35
C LYS A 8 -7.57 -27.04 10.74
N ARG A 9 -6.46 -26.42 10.34
CA ARG A 9 -6.47 -25.08 9.75
C ARG A 9 -6.87 -25.18 8.29
N MET A 10 -7.84 -24.35 7.91
CA MET A 10 -8.38 -24.30 6.57
C MET A 10 -7.29 -24.15 5.50
N THR A 11 -7.31 -25.00 4.47
CA THR A 11 -6.33 -25.02 3.36
C THR A 11 -6.68 -24.01 2.25
N ILE A 12 -5.75 -23.71 1.32
CA ILE A 12 -6.03 -22.81 0.19
C ILE A 12 -7.22 -23.30 -0.67
N PRO A 13 -7.33 -24.59 -1.06
CA PRO A 13 -8.50 -25.10 -1.76
C PRO A 13 -9.80 -24.86 -0.99
N GLU A 14 -9.79 -25.08 0.34
CA GLU A 14 -10.94 -24.84 1.21
C GLU A 14 -11.29 -23.34 1.31
N ILE A 15 -10.30 -22.45 1.35
CA ILE A 15 -10.50 -20.99 1.29
C ILE A 15 -11.18 -20.61 -0.04
N ARG A 16 -10.76 -21.19 -1.17
CA ARG A 16 -11.34 -20.87 -2.50
C ARG A 16 -12.81 -21.25 -2.64
N VAL A 17 -13.28 -22.24 -1.87
CA VAL A 17 -14.69 -22.64 -1.85
C VAL A 17 -15.50 -21.94 -0.75
N HIS A 18 -14.84 -21.16 0.12
CA HIS A 18 -15.51 -20.50 1.24
C HIS A 18 -16.43 -19.37 0.75
N PRO A 19 -17.70 -19.27 1.22
CA PRO A 19 -18.66 -18.28 0.72
C PRO A 19 -18.16 -16.82 0.80
N TRP A 20 -17.45 -16.48 1.87
CA TRP A 20 -16.85 -15.15 2.03
C TRP A 20 -15.77 -14.84 0.98
N PHE A 21 -15.00 -15.86 0.54
CA PHE A 21 -13.96 -15.68 -0.48
C PHE A 21 -14.55 -15.58 -1.88
N GLN A 22 -15.67 -16.27 -2.14
CA GLN A 22 -16.36 -16.24 -3.43
C GLN A 22 -17.19 -14.96 -3.65
N ALA A 23 -17.59 -14.28 -2.58
CA ALA A 23 -18.32 -13.03 -2.67
C ALA A 23 -17.49 -11.97 -3.42
N HIS A 24 -17.98 -11.58 -4.61
CA HIS A 24 -17.31 -10.62 -5.51
C HIS A 24 -15.90 -11.04 -5.94
N LEU A 25 -15.60 -12.35 -5.97
CA LEU A 25 -14.30 -12.84 -6.44
C LEU A 25 -14.10 -12.49 -7.92
N PRO A 26 -13.12 -11.65 -8.28
CA PRO A 26 -12.85 -11.33 -9.66
C PRO A 26 -12.50 -12.59 -10.47
N ARG A 27 -12.99 -12.67 -11.71
CA ARG A 27 -12.85 -13.85 -12.57
C ARG A 27 -11.38 -14.27 -12.76
N TYR A 28 -10.45 -13.32 -12.82
CA TYR A 28 -9.03 -13.60 -12.95
C TYR A 28 -8.41 -14.33 -11.75
N LEU A 29 -9.01 -14.22 -10.55
CA LEU A 29 -8.60 -14.96 -9.35
C LEU A 29 -9.34 -16.30 -9.21
N ALA A 30 -10.52 -16.41 -9.81
CA ALA A 30 -11.32 -17.64 -9.79
C ALA A 30 -10.63 -18.76 -10.61
N VAL A 31 -9.96 -18.40 -11.70
CA VAL A 31 -9.18 -19.35 -12.51
C VAL A 31 -7.94 -19.78 -11.71
N PRO A 32 -7.68 -21.10 -11.54
CA PRO A 32 -6.41 -21.56 -10.99
C PRO A 32 -5.27 -20.99 -11.83
N PRO A 33 -4.21 -20.42 -11.24
CA PRO A 33 -3.09 -19.96 -12.04
C PRO A 33 -2.63 -21.13 -12.93
N PRO A 34 -2.53 -20.93 -14.26
CA PRO A 34 -2.02 -21.96 -15.15
C PRO A 34 -0.69 -22.45 -14.60
N ASP A 35 -0.42 -23.77 -14.69
CA ASP A 35 0.79 -24.39 -14.16
C ASP A 35 2.00 -23.51 -14.46
N THR A 36 2.50 -22.80 -13.44
CA THR A 36 3.61 -21.85 -13.57
C THR A 36 4.85 -22.56 -14.07
N VAL A 37 4.94 -23.87 -13.82
CA VAL A 37 5.98 -24.77 -14.32
C VAL A 37 5.89 -24.99 -15.83
N GLN A 38 4.68 -25.06 -16.40
CA GLN A 38 4.48 -25.23 -17.84
C GLN A 38 4.66 -23.91 -18.61
N GLN A 39 4.19 -22.79 -18.03
CA GLN A 39 4.41 -21.47 -18.63
C GLN A 39 5.88 -21.05 -18.57
N ALA A 40 6.59 -21.35 -17.48
CA ALA A 40 8.04 -21.08 -17.37
C ALA A 40 8.90 -21.90 -18.34
N LYS A 41 8.34 -22.93 -19.00
CA LYS A 41 9.03 -23.70 -20.04
C LYS A 41 8.85 -23.14 -21.44
N LYS A 42 7.85 -22.26 -21.66
CA LYS A 42 7.61 -21.66 -22.97
C LYS A 42 8.47 -20.41 -23.10
N ILE A 43 9.65 -20.57 -23.71
CA ILE A 43 10.49 -19.44 -24.08
C ILE A 43 9.84 -18.74 -25.27
N ASP A 44 9.50 -17.47 -25.10
CA ASP A 44 9.09 -16.57 -26.18
C ASP A 44 10.30 -16.28 -27.09
N GLU A 45 10.24 -16.80 -28.33
CA GLU A 45 11.31 -16.64 -29.33
C GLU A 45 11.47 -15.20 -29.82
N GLU A 46 10.41 -14.38 -29.78
CA GLU A 46 10.47 -13.00 -30.25
C GLU A 46 11.29 -12.14 -29.27
N ILE A 47 11.05 -12.34 -27.97
CA ILE A 47 11.80 -11.67 -26.91
C ILE A 47 13.22 -12.20 -26.84
N LEU A 48 13.40 -13.50 -27.03
CA LEU A 48 14.74 -14.08 -27.12
C LEU A 48 15.54 -13.46 -28.26
N GLN A 49 14.93 -13.25 -29.42
CA GLN A 49 15.59 -12.59 -30.55
C GLN A 49 15.95 -11.14 -30.23
N GLU A 50 15.11 -10.42 -29.50
CA GLU A 50 15.39 -9.06 -29.03
C GLU A 50 16.59 -9.03 -28.08
N VAL A 51 16.69 -9.98 -27.15
CA VAL A 51 17.86 -10.14 -26.27
C VAL A 51 19.13 -10.46 -27.07
N VAL A 52 19.04 -11.34 -28.07
CA VAL A 52 20.17 -11.64 -28.95
C VAL A 52 20.63 -10.42 -29.74
N ASN A 53 19.69 -9.59 -30.21
CA ASN A 53 20.01 -8.33 -30.90
C ASN A 53 20.72 -7.32 -30.00
N MET A 54 20.59 -7.44 -28.67
CA MET A 54 21.33 -6.63 -27.69
C MET A 54 22.76 -7.15 -27.43
N GLY A 55 23.18 -8.23 -28.11
CA GLY A 55 24.55 -8.76 -28.06
C GLY A 55 24.75 -9.98 -27.16
N PHE A 56 23.67 -10.59 -26.66
CA PHE A 56 23.76 -11.83 -25.88
C PHE A 56 23.77 -13.07 -26.78
N ASP A 57 24.52 -14.11 -26.38
CA ASP A 57 24.55 -15.38 -27.11
C ASP A 57 23.24 -16.16 -26.93
N LYS A 58 22.61 -16.55 -28.05
CA LYS A 58 21.30 -17.23 -28.04
C LYS A 58 21.33 -18.53 -27.23
N ASN A 59 22.35 -19.35 -27.41
CA ASN A 59 22.43 -20.67 -26.77
C ASN A 59 22.63 -20.53 -25.26
N ASN A 60 23.52 -19.64 -24.85
CA ASN A 60 23.76 -19.32 -23.45
C ASN A 60 22.48 -18.82 -22.75
N VAL A 61 21.72 -17.90 -23.39
CA VAL A 61 20.45 -17.42 -22.82
C VAL A 61 19.42 -18.53 -22.71
N ILE A 62 19.25 -19.36 -23.74
CA ILE A 62 18.32 -20.51 -23.70
C ILE A 62 18.70 -21.48 -22.56
N ASP A 63 19.97 -21.83 -22.45
CA ASP A 63 20.45 -22.76 -21.42
C ASP A 63 20.27 -22.16 -20.02
N SER A 64 20.52 -20.86 -19.87
CA SER A 64 20.30 -20.12 -18.62
C SER A 64 18.82 -20.05 -18.24
N LEU A 65 17.92 -19.83 -19.20
CA LEU A 65 16.47 -19.83 -18.98
C LEU A 65 15.96 -21.22 -18.59
N ARG A 66 16.47 -22.28 -19.23
CA ARG A 66 16.12 -23.67 -18.90
C ARG A 66 16.63 -24.12 -17.54
N SER A 67 17.86 -23.71 -17.19
CA SER A 67 18.50 -24.02 -15.90
C SER A 67 18.09 -23.08 -14.76
N ARG A 68 17.29 -22.03 -15.04
CA ARG A 68 16.86 -20.99 -14.09
C ARG A 68 18.02 -20.27 -13.40
N VAL A 69 19.11 -20.05 -14.14
CA VAL A 69 20.26 -19.29 -13.67
C VAL A 69 19.98 -17.80 -13.84
N GLN A 70 20.26 -17.00 -12.81
CA GLN A 70 20.17 -15.53 -12.90
C GLN A 70 21.49 -14.95 -13.44
N ASN A 71 21.42 -14.30 -14.59
CA ASN A 71 22.53 -13.63 -15.25
C ASN A 71 22.00 -12.44 -16.06
N GLU A 72 22.90 -11.63 -16.64
CA GLU A 72 22.51 -10.43 -17.39
C GLU A 72 21.54 -10.74 -18.56
N GLY A 73 21.75 -11.85 -19.27
CA GLY A 73 20.89 -12.25 -20.39
C GLY A 73 19.48 -12.69 -19.96
N THR A 74 19.36 -13.45 -18.87
CA THR A 74 18.04 -13.84 -18.32
C THR A 74 17.31 -12.65 -17.70
N VAL A 75 18.03 -11.73 -17.05
CA VAL A 75 17.45 -10.48 -16.56
C VAL A 75 16.93 -9.63 -17.71
N ALA A 76 17.71 -9.44 -18.78
CA ALA A 76 17.27 -8.72 -19.98
C ALA A 76 16.02 -9.37 -20.60
N TYR A 77 16.02 -10.70 -20.72
CA TYR A 77 14.87 -11.46 -21.20
C TYR A 77 13.61 -11.21 -20.36
N TYR A 78 13.69 -11.35 -19.04
CA TYR A 78 12.53 -11.17 -18.17
C TYR A 78 12.05 -9.72 -18.10
N LEU A 79 12.94 -8.73 -18.22
CA LEU A 79 12.55 -7.32 -18.28
C LEU A 79 11.79 -7.00 -19.59
N LEU A 80 12.23 -7.55 -20.71
CA LEU A 80 11.54 -7.39 -22.00
C LEU A 80 10.20 -8.13 -22.01
N LEU A 81 10.17 -9.34 -21.45
CA LEU A 81 8.95 -10.11 -21.20
C LEU A 81 7.94 -9.29 -20.39
N ASP A 82 8.34 -8.76 -19.24
CA ASP A 82 7.49 -7.93 -18.40
C ASP A 82 7.01 -6.67 -19.14
N ASN A 83 7.89 -5.96 -19.86
CA ASN A 83 7.53 -4.76 -20.60
C ASN A 83 6.47 -5.02 -21.69
N ARG A 84 6.61 -6.11 -22.46
CA ARG A 84 5.62 -6.50 -23.47
C ARG A 84 4.29 -6.88 -22.86
N PHE A 85 4.28 -7.64 -21.77
CA PHE A 85 3.05 -8.00 -21.08
C PHE A 85 2.42 -6.81 -20.36
N ARG A 86 3.20 -5.84 -19.87
CA ARG A 86 2.67 -4.60 -19.28
C ARG A 86 1.96 -3.73 -20.32
N ALA A 87 2.49 -3.67 -21.54
CA ALA A 87 1.90 -2.90 -22.65
C ALA A 87 0.66 -3.59 -23.26
N SER A 88 0.57 -4.92 -23.18
CA SER A 88 -0.56 -5.70 -23.72
C SER A 88 -1.54 -6.22 -22.66
N SER A 89 -1.29 -5.98 -21.37
CA SER A 89 -2.23 -6.26 -20.28
C SER A 89 -3.35 -5.21 -20.24
N GLY A 90 -4.22 -5.26 -21.26
CA GLY A 90 -5.61 -4.81 -21.13
C GLY A 90 -6.40 -5.67 -20.11
N TYR A 91 -5.80 -6.75 -19.59
CA TYR A 91 -6.39 -7.66 -18.61
C TYR A 91 -6.52 -7.07 -17.20
N LEU A 92 -5.89 -5.91 -16.93
CA LEU A 92 -6.07 -5.12 -15.71
C LEU A 92 -6.84 -3.81 -15.94
N GLY A 93 -7.13 -3.44 -17.19
CA GLY A 93 -7.74 -2.16 -17.55
C GLY A 93 -9.25 -2.22 -17.80
N ALA A 94 -9.78 -3.40 -18.11
CA ALA A 94 -11.21 -3.62 -18.31
C ALA A 94 -11.77 -4.50 -17.18
N GLU A 95 -12.91 -4.09 -16.63
CA GLU A 95 -13.70 -4.78 -15.59
C GLU A 95 -13.37 -4.45 -14.12
N PHE A 96 -13.27 -3.15 -13.82
CA PHE A 96 -13.98 -2.59 -12.66
C PHE A 96 -15.19 -1.79 -13.15
N GLN A 97 -16.04 -2.42 -13.97
CA GLN A 97 -17.42 -1.97 -14.12
C GLN A 97 -18.16 -2.56 -12.93
N GLU A 98 -18.13 -1.82 -11.82
CA GLU A 98 -19.06 -2.00 -10.73
C GLU A 98 -20.46 -2.23 -11.33
N SER A 99 -21.15 -3.27 -10.89
CA SER A 99 -22.46 -3.69 -11.41
C SER A 99 -23.57 -2.69 -11.03
N MET A 100 -23.39 -1.42 -11.39
CA MET A 100 -24.46 -0.43 -11.50
C MET A 100 -25.13 -0.57 -12.86
N GLU A 101 -25.79 -1.69 -13.09
CA GLU A 101 -26.68 -1.81 -14.25
C GLU A 101 -27.72 -2.91 -14.00
N TYR A 102 -28.59 -2.69 -13.02
CA TYR A 102 -29.98 -3.15 -13.10
C TYR A 102 -30.91 -2.12 -12.45
N GLY A 103 -31.52 -1.31 -13.31
CA GLY A 103 -32.75 -0.58 -13.02
C GLY A 103 -32.60 0.92 -12.75
N PHE A 104 -32.51 1.74 -13.80
CA PHE A 104 -33.66 2.57 -14.23
C PHE A 104 -33.33 3.34 -15.50
N ASN A 105 -34.06 3.01 -16.57
CA ASN A 105 -34.10 3.77 -17.81
C ASN A 105 -35.06 4.97 -17.63
N HIS A 106 -34.55 6.17 -17.99
CA HIS A 106 -35.19 7.12 -18.92
C HIS A 106 -36.16 8.25 -18.41
N ILE A 107 -35.81 9.49 -18.81
CA ILE A 107 -36.64 10.66 -19.26
C ILE A 107 -37.02 11.79 -18.26
N THR A 108 -36.64 13.03 -18.68
CA THR A 108 -37.19 14.40 -18.43
C THR A 108 -37.06 15.04 -17.04
N SER A 109 -36.44 16.23 -16.91
CA SER A 109 -36.89 17.61 -17.26
C SER A 109 -37.78 18.27 -16.20
N ASN A 110 -37.46 19.52 -15.87
CA ASN A 110 -38.11 20.43 -14.92
C ASN A 110 -39.64 20.54 -15.08
N GLU A 111 -40.37 20.59 -13.96
CA GLU A 111 -41.37 21.62 -13.54
C GLU A 111 -42.44 21.10 -12.54
N ALA A 112 -42.58 21.83 -11.42
CA ALA A 112 -43.80 22.36 -10.78
C ALA A 112 -45.06 21.51 -10.39
N VAL A 113 -45.35 21.50 -9.05
CA VAL A 113 -46.67 21.54 -8.30
C VAL A 113 -47.64 20.29 -8.27
N PRO A 114 -48.67 20.18 -7.36
CA PRO A 114 -48.81 19.03 -6.43
C PRO A 114 -50.20 18.28 -6.37
N SER A 115 -50.21 16.99 -5.97
CA SER A 115 -51.30 16.16 -5.31
C SER A 115 -52.76 16.15 -5.87
N PRO A 116 -53.74 15.34 -5.38
CA PRO A 116 -53.76 14.10 -4.56
C PRO A 116 -54.75 12.98 -5.08
N VAL A 117 -55.00 11.94 -4.26
CA VAL A 117 -56.12 10.92 -4.29
C VAL A 117 -55.90 9.70 -5.20
N GLY A 118 -56.09 8.41 -4.82
CA GLY A 118 -56.51 7.74 -3.59
C GLY A 118 -56.78 6.24 -3.86
N GLN A 119 -56.86 5.43 -2.78
CA GLN A 119 -57.46 4.07 -2.67
C GLN A 119 -56.66 2.88 -3.28
N ARG A 120 -56.46 1.69 -2.67
CA ARG A 120 -56.92 1.00 -1.45
C ARG A 120 -55.98 -0.20 -1.17
N LEU A 121 -55.78 -0.51 0.12
CA LEU A 121 -55.11 -1.66 0.80
C LEU A 121 -55.86 -3.02 0.62
N PRO A 122 -55.51 -4.18 1.28
CA PRO A 122 -54.45 -4.50 2.28
C PRO A 122 -53.74 -5.88 2.11
N GLY A 123 -52.65 -6.13 2.87
CA GLY A 123 -52.26 -7.52 3.19
C GLY A 123 -50.95 -7.74 3.96
N TYR A 124 -51.08 -7.81 5.30
CA TYR A 124 -50.32 -8.68 6.22
C TYR A 124 -49.02 -8.19 6.92
N MET A 125 -49.25 -7.73 8.16
CA MET A 125 -48.49 -7.93 9.42
C MET A 125 -47.05 -7.42 9.54
N ASP A 126 -47.00 -6.24 10.15
CA ASP A 126 -45.89 -5.59 10.84
C ASP A 126 -45.55 -6.33 12.16
N TYR A 127 -44.26 -6.57 12.42
CA TYR A 127 -43.75 -6.76 13.78
C TYR A 127 -42.72 -5.66 14.05
N GLN A 128 -43.07 -4.81 15.00
CA GLN A 128 -42.34 -3.63 15.43
C GLN A 128 -40.93 -3.94 15.95
N GLY A 129 -39.97 -3.10 15.55
CA GLY A 129 -39.24 -2.29 16.52
C GLY A 129 -37.93 -2.83 17.08
N LEU A 130 -36.84 -2.65 16.34
CA LEU A 130 -35.58 -2.14 16.90
C LEU A 130 -34.91 -1.26 15.85
N GLY A 131 -34.73 0.02 16.20
CA GLY A 131 -34.17 1.04 15.34
C GLY A 131 -32.79 0.66 14.81
N SER A 132 -32.77 0.21 13.56
CA SER A 132 -31.56 0.14 12.77
C SER A 132 -31.60 1.33 11.84
N ARG A 133 -30.94 2.44 12.22
CA ARG A 133 -30.53 3.42 11.21
C ARG A 133 -29.90 2.61 10.07
N PRO A 134 -30.31 2.77 8.80
CA PRO A 134 -29.47 2.32 7.72
C PRO A 134 -28.18 3.14 7.84
N GLN A 135 -27.17 2.56 8.49
CA GLN A 135 -25.79 2.97 8.26
C GLN A 135 -25.53 2.59 6.81
N PHE A 136 -25.95 3.46 5.89
CA PHE A 136 -25.38 3.48 4.57
C PHE A 136 -23.87 3.46 4.80
N PRO A 137 -23.13 2.47 4.28
CA PRO A 137 -21.69 2.51 4.32
C PRO A 137 -21.31 3.82 3.63
N VAL A 138 -20.84 4.81 4.40
CA VAL A 138 -20.25 5.99 3.80
C VAL A 138 -19.06 5.45 3.04
N GLU A 139 -19.19 5.40 1.73
CA GLU A 139 -18.18 4.88 0.84
C GLU A 139 -16.95 5.75 0.99
N ARG A 140 -16.02 5.32 1.84
CA ARG A 140 -14.82 6.07 2.15
C ARG A 140 -13.90 5.94 0.95
N LYS A 141 -13.90 6.98 0.13
CA LYS A 141 -12.96 7.12 -0.98
C LYS A 141 -11.55 7.22 -0.41
N TRP A 142 -10.73 6.23 -0.71
CA TRP A 142 -9.30 6.27 -0.41
C TRP A 142 -8.64 7.37 -1.25
N ALA A 143 -7.71 8.09 -0.65
CA ALA A 143 -6.89 9.09 -1.33
C ALA A 143 -5.41 8.74 -1.15
N LEU A 144 -4.62 8.99 -2.18
CA LEU A 144 -3.16 8.96 -2.09
C LEU A 144 -2.68 10.26 -1.43
N GLY A 145 -1.82 10.14 -0.41
CA GLY A 145 -1.15 11.25 0.26
C GLY A 145 -2.09 12.37 0.75
N LEU A 146 -1.57 13.60 0.79
CA LEU A 146 -2.32 14.80 1.17
C LEU A 146 -2.31 15.82 0.03
N GLN A 147 -3.48 16.29 -0.36
CA GLN A 147 -3.61 17.32 -1.37
C GLN A 147 -3.77 18.71 -0.73
N SER A 148 -3.05 19.69 -1.26
CA SER A 148 -3.20 21.10 -0.86
C SER A 148 -3.14 22.02 -2.08
N ARG A 149 -3.82 23.16 -1.98
CA ARG A 149 -3.77 24.26 -2.96
C ARG A 149 -2.77 25.36 -2.57
N ALA A 150 -2.14 25.25 -1.41
CA ALA A 150 -1.18 26.23 -0.93
C ALA A 150 0.08 26.29 -1.81
N HIS A 151 0.83 27.38 -1.69
CA HIS A 151 2.07 27.53 -2.46
C HIS A 151 3.10 26.47 -2.00
N PRO A 152 3.90 25.84 -2.90
CA PRO A 152 4.82 24.76 -2.53
C PRO A 152 5.78 25.11 -1.40
N ARG A 153 6.21 26.38 -1.36
CA ARG A 153 7.07 26.90 -0.30
C ARG A 153 6.40 26.85 1.08
N GLU A 154 5.11 27.17 1.15
CA GLU A 154 4.33 27.14 2.40
C GLU A 154 4.10 25.69 2.84
N ILE A 155 3.71 24.82 1.90
CA ILE A 155 3.56 23.38 2.16
C ILE A 155 4.84 22.80 2.75
N MET A 156 5.98 23.02 2.08
CA MET A 156 7.27 22.51 2.57
C MET A 156 7.67 23.13 3.91
N THR A 157 7.27 24.36 4.20
CA THR A 157 7.53 25.00 5.51
C THR A 157 6.76 24.28 6.62
N GLU A 158 5.48 23.98 6.41
CA GLU A 158 4.68 23.22 7.38
C GLU A 158 5.16 21.78 7.54
N VAL A 159 5.56 21.13 6.45
CA VAL A 159 6.20 19.81 6.49
C VAL A 159 7.44 19.83 7.37
N LEU A 160 8.35 20.79 7.16
CA LEU A 160 9.58 20.87 7.94
C LEU A 160 9.33 21.15 9.42
N LYS A 161 8.32 21.98 9.75
CA LYS A 161 7.90 22.20 11.15
C LYS A 161 7.38 20.91 11.79
N ALA A 162 6.49 20.19 11.10
CA ALA A 162 5.96 18.92 11.60
C ALA A 162 7.06 17.86 11.79
N LEU A 163 8.03 17.77 10.86
CA LEU A 163 9.18 16.88 11.03
C LEU A 163 10.04 17.27 12.25
N GLN A 164 10.23 18.56 12.50
CA GLN A 164 10.98 19.06 13.65
C GLN A 164 10.29 18.71 14.97
N GLU A 165 8.97 18.94 15.07
CA GLU A 165 8.18 18.66 16.28
C GLU A 165 8.18 17.16 16.62
N LEU A 166 8.20 16.30 15.61
CA LEU A 166 8.26 14.84 15.77
C LEU A 166 9.68 14.30 15.98
N ASN A 167 10.69 15.17 16.10
CA ASN A 167 12.10 14.80 16.21
C ASN A 167 12.57 13.88 15.08
N VAL A 168 12.04 14.06 13.88
CA VAL A 168 12.50 13.35 12.68
C VAL A 168 13.80 13.97 12.22
N CYS A 169 14.79 13.16 11.86
CA CYS A 169 15.97 13.64 11.14
C CYS A 169 15.73 13.54 9.63
N TRP A 170 16.08 14.57 8.85
CA TRP A 170 15.93 14.53 7.40
C TRP A 170 17.17 15.02 6.65
N LYS A 171 17.31 14.53 5.41
CA LYS A 171 18.30 14.97 4.43
C LYS A 171 17.57 15.40 3.16
N LYS A 172 17.86 16.60 2.69
CA LYS A 172 17.36 17.10 1.40
C LYS A 172 18.07 16.38 0.24
N ILE A 173 17.29 15.83 -0.68
CA ILE A 173 17.79 15.22 -1.93
C ILE A 173 17.46 16.13 -3.13
N GLY A 174 16.30 16.79 -3.10
CA GLY A 174 15.86 17.74 -4.11
C GLY A 174 15.08 18.90 -3.51
N HIS A 175 14.60 19.84 -4.33
CA HIS A 175 13.81 20.99 -3.83
C HIS A 175 12.55 20.58 -3.07
N TYR A 176 11.96 19.44 -3.45
CA TYR A 176 10.70 18.91 -2.94
C TYR A 176 10.80 17.43 -2.54
N ASN A 177 12.03 16.93 -2.37
CA ASN A 177 12.32 15.54 -2.01
C ASN A 177 13.23 15.49 -0.78
N MET A 178 12.85 14.71 0.23
CA MET A 178 13.62 14.51 1.45
C MET A 178 13.59 13.05 1.90
N LYS A 179 14.74 12.55 2.33
CA LYS A 179 14.86 11.28 3.03
C LYS A 179 14.86 11.51 4.52
N CYS A 180 13.99 10.80 5.22
CA CYS A 180 13.70 11.00 6.63
C CYS A 180 14.03 9.73 7.41
N ARG A 181 14.42 9.93 8.68
CA ARG A 181 14.72 8.88 9.64
C ARG A 181 14.10 9.27 10.97
N TRP A 182 13.22 8.43 11.47
CA TRP A 182 12.55 8.62 12.75
C TRP A 182 12.88 7.49 13.70
N ILE A 183 13.14 7.83 14.96
CA ILE A 183 13.20 6.88 16.06
C ILE A 183 12.10 7.30 17.02
N PRO A 184 11.08 6.45 17.26
CA PRO A 184 10.09 6.70 18.29
C PRO A 184 10.82 6.95 19.60
N GLY A 185 10.61 8.13 20.20
CA GLY A 185 11.18 8.43 21.50
C GLY A 185 10.67 7.43 22.52
N ILE A 186 11.57 6.79 23.28
CA ILE A 186 11.17 6.16 24.54
C ILE A 186 10.70 7.31 25.43
N PRO A 187 9.45 7.32 25.94
CA PRO A 187 8.99 8.38 26.84
C PRO A 187 9.86 8.32 28.11
N GLY A 188 10.82 9.25 28.26
CA GLY A 188 11.67 9.29 29.46
C GLY A 188 13.04 9.94 29.33
N HIS A 189 13.54 10.30 28.14
CA HIS A 189 14.86 10.95 27.99
C HIS A 189 14.78 12.28 27.24
N HIS A 190 13.82 13.12 27.64
CA HIS A 190 13.75 14.52 27.19
C HIS A 190 14.02 15.46 28.37
N LYS A 191 15.26 15.45 28.86
CA LYS A 191 15.82 16.62 29.56
C LYS A 191 17.34 16.59 29.54
N GLY A 192 17.91 17.35 28.62
CA GLY A 192 19.29 17.82 28.66
C GLY A 192 20.33 16.87 28.04
N MET A 193 20.86 17.25 26.88
CA MET A 193 22.28 17.62 26.77
C MET A 193 22.57 18.06 25.34
N ALA A 194 22.57 19.38 25.16
CA ALA A 194 23.49 19.99 24.22
C ALA A 194 24.90 19.90 24.84
N ASN A 195 25.86 19.41 24.03
CA ASN A 195 27.26 19.85 23.90
C ASN A 195 28.24 18.70 23.66
N ASN A 196 29.14 18.92 22.71
CA ASN A 196 30.31 18.12 22.36
C ASN A 196 31.24 17.85 23.55
N SER A 197 31.85 16.66 23.63
CA SER A 197 33.32 16.43 23.53
C SER A 197 33.70 15.00 23.94
N MET A 198 34.94 14.63 23.65
CA MET A 198 35.49 13.28 23.58
C MET A 198 35.81 12.61 24.94
N SER A 199 35.90 11.27 24.89
CA SER A 199 36.74 10.38 25.71
C SER A 199 36.35 10.10 27.17
N SER A 200 36.09 8.81 27.46
CA SER A 200 36.98 7.93 28.25
C SER A 200 36.20 6.85 29.02
N ASN A 201 36.72 5.61 28.98
CA ASN A 201 36.25 4.40 29.67
C ASN A 201 36.56 4.39 31.18
N HIS A 202 35.67 3.77 31.98
CA HIS A 202 35.88 2.68 32.99
C HIS A 202 34.78 2.70 34.08
N TYR A 203 33.94 1.66 34.18
CA TYR A 203 33.81 0.63 35.27
C TYR A 203 33.45 1.17 36.68
N PHE A 204 32.59 0.60 37.54
CA PHE A 204 32.18 -0.80 37.88
C PHE A 204 30.97 -0.71 38.87
N GLY A 205 30.07 -1.70 38.97
CA GLY A 205 29.14 -1.83 40.11
C GLY A 205 27.83 -2.57 39.81
N ASP A 206 27.80 -3.87 40.12
CA ASP A 206 26.84 -4.93 39.78
C ASP A 206 25.70 -5.09 40.80
N GLU A 207 24.47 -5.37 40.33
CA GLU A 207 23.54 -6.34 40.96
C GLU A 207 22.63 -6.94 39.87
N SER A 208 22.97 -8.15 39.47
CA SER A 208 22.25 -9.05 38.55
C SER A 208 21.03 -9.71 39.25
N THR A 209 19.88 -10.01 38.63
CA THR A 209 19.67 -11.16 37.73
C THR A 209 18.18 -11.24 37.35
N ILE A 210 17.87 -11.31 36.05
CA ILE A 210 17.02 -12.33 35.38
C ILE A 210 17.47 -12.26 33.91
N ILE A 211 18.22 -13.26 33.49
CA ILE A 211 18.80 -13.35 32.15
C ILE A 211 17.74 -14.00 31.26
N GLU A 212 16.97 -13.20 30.53
CA GLU A 212 16.32 -13.68 29.30
C GLU A 212 17.35 -13.59 28.17
N ASN A 213 17.87 -14.76 27.83
CA ASN A 213 18.71 -15.02 26.68
C ASN A 213 17.86 -14.87 25.41
N ASP A 214 17.84 -13.68 24.82
CA ASP A 214 17.51 -13.52 23.40
C ASP A 214 18.52 -12.56 22.76
N GLY A 215 19.47 -13.14 22.04
CA GLY A 215 20.48 -12.45 21.24
C GLY A 215 19.91 -11.78 19.99
N VAL A 216 18.71 -11.19 20.09
CA VAL A 216 18.21 -10.24 19.11
C VAL A 216 18.82 -8.90 19.51
N THR A 217 19.85 -8.49 18.81
CA THR A 217 20.18 -7.06 18.68
C THR A 217 18.86 -6.35 18.37
N ARG A 218 18.21 -5.73 19.37
CA ARG A 218 16.97 -4.99 19.17
C ARG A 218 17.30 -3.96 18.11
N THR A 219 16.92 -4.25 16.87
CA THR A 219 17.02 -3.26 15.82
C THR A 219 16.25 -2.07 16.37
N PRO A 220 16.88 -0.89 16.48
CA PRO A 220 16.14 0.25 16.98
C PRO A 220 14.90 0.37 16.09
N ASN A 221 13.74 0.72 16.68
CA ASN A 221 12.46 0.87 15.99
C ASN A 221 12.50 2.04 14.99
N VAL A 222 13.52 2.06 14.13
CA VAL A 222 13.85 3.13 13.22
C VAL A 222 13.00 2.95 11.98
N VAL A 223 12.31 4.02 11.64
CA VAL A 223 11.58 4.11 10.39
C VAL A 223 12.36 5.04 9.48
N LYS A 224 12.66 4.57 8.26
CA LYS A 224 13.16 5.41 7.18
C LYS A 224 12.06 5.56 6.14
N PHE A 225 11.80 6.78 5.74
CA PHE A 225 10.76 7.09 4.78
C PHE A 225 11.18 8.27 3.90
N GLU A 226 10.52 8.41 2.77
CA GLU A 226 10.75 9.48 1.81
C GLU A 226 9.53 10.38 1.80
N VAL A 227 9.78 11.70 1.75
CA VAL A 227 8.75 12.71 1.61
C VAL A 227 8.94 13.39 0.27
N GLN A 228 7.89 13.42 -0.54
CA GLN A 228 7.91 14.00 -1.87
C GLN A 228 6.67 14.84 -2.11
N LEU A 229 6.86 16.07 -2.60
CA LEU A 229 5.78 16.92 -3.08
C LEU A 229 5.69 16.82 -4.61
N TYR A 230 4.51 16.49 -5.12
CA TYR A 230 4.21 16.40 -6.54
C TYR A 230 3.24 17.50 -6.96
N LYS A 231 3.36 17.98 -8.21
CA LYS A 231 2.35 18.82 -8.84
C LYS A 231 1.33 17.93 -9.55
N THR A 232 0.05 18.11 -9.25
CA THR A 232 -1.06 17.41 -9.91
C THR A 232 -1.57 18.20 -11.12
N ARG A 233 -2.43 17.59 -11.94
CA ARG A 233 -3.00 18.23 -13.14
C ARG A 233 -3.93 19.41 -12.82
N GLU A 234 -4.52 19.44 -11.63
CA GLU A 234 -5.50 20.44 -11.20
C GLU A 234 -4.87 21.66 -10.50
N ASP A 235 -3.58 21.91 -10.75
CA ASP A 235 -2.78 22.94 -10.06
C ASP A 235 -2.76 22.79 -8.52
N LYS A 236 -3.08 21.60 -8.02
CA LYS A 236 -2.90 21.21 -6.62
C LYS A 236 -1.55 20.53 -6.44
N TYR A 237 -1.05 20.52 -5.22
CA TYR A 237 0.13 19.76 -4.83
C TYR A 237 -0.28 18.55 -3.99
N LEU A 238 0.43 17.45 -4.18
CA LEU A 238 0.26 16.19 -3.46
C LEU A 238 1.52 15.89 -2.65
N LEU A 239 1.38 15.83 -1.33
CA LEU A 239 2.42 15.37 -0.43
C LEU A 239 2.30 13.86 -0.24
N ASP A 240 3.34 13.13 -0.61
CA ASP A 240 3.45 11.68 -0.46
C ASP A 240 4.46 11.31 0.63
N LEU A 241 4.15 10.26 1.39
CA LEU A 241 5.01 9.66 2.42
C LEU A 241 5.21 8.18 2.07
N GLN A 242 6.42 7.84 1.65
CA GLN A 242 6.75 6.47 1.24
C GLN A 242 7.66 5.80 2.27
N ARG A 243 7.19 4.72 2.89
CA ARG A 243 8.03 3.89 3.76
C ARG A 243 9.14 3.22 2.94
N VAL A 244 10.39 3.43 3.35
CA VAL A 244 11.58 2.80 2.74
C VAL A 244 12.05 1.62 3.58
N GLN A 245 12.10 1.79 4.91
CA GLN A 245 12.56 0.76 5.85
C GLN A 245 11.86 0.92 7.21
N GLY A 246 11.73 -0.17 7.96
CA GLY A 246 11.22 -0.17 9.32
C GLY A 246 9.81 -0.77 9.45
N PRO A 247 9.32 -0.96 10.69
CA PRO A 247 8.04 -1.61 10.95
C PRO A 247 6.84 -0.83 10.39
N GLN A 248 5.88 -1.53 9.80
CA GLN A 248 4.73 -0.91 9.12
C GLN A 248 3.81 -0.15 10.07
N PHE A 249 3.46 -0.75 11.22
CA PHE A 249 2.57 -0.10 12.20
C PHE A 249 3.20 1.17 12.78
N ILE A 250 4.50 1.15 13.09
CA ILE A 250 5.23 2.33 13.58
C ILE A 250 5.25 3.44 12.52
N PHE A 251 5.38 3.08 11.24
CA PHE A 251 5.26 4.06 10.15
C PHE A 251 3.84 4.63 10.06
N LEU A 252 2.79 3.83 10.26
CA LEU A 252 1.41 4.35 10.29
C LEU A 252 1.18 5.28 11.48
N ASP A 253 1.73 4.97 12.65
CA ASP A 253 1.68 5.85 13.83
C ASP A 253 2.39 7.18 13.56
N LEU A 254 3.55 7.12 12.91
CA LEU A 254 4.27 8.31 12.44
C LEU A 254 3.43 9.12 11.47
N CYS A 255 2.80 8.49 10.47
CA CYS A 255 1.93 9.18 9.53
C CYS A 255 0.77 9.86 10.27
N ALA A 256 0.09 9.17 11.18
CA ALA A 256 -0.99 9.76 11.98
C ALA A 256 -0.51 10.96 12.81
N ALA A 257 0.64 10.85 13.48
CA ALA A 257 1.23 11.94 14.26
C ALA A 257 1.64 13.12 13.36
N PHE A 258 2.23 12.85 12.20
CA PHE A 258 2.61 13.86 11.21
C PHE A 258 1.40 14.61 10.66
N LEU A 259 0.33 13.88 10.33
CA LEU A 259 -0.94 14.46 9.91
C LEU A 259 -1.56 15.36 10.99
N ALA A 260 -1.45 14.98 12.26
CA ALA A 260 -1.95 15.79 13.36
C ALA A 260 -1.15 17.10 13.56
N GLN A 261 0.14 17.12 13.21
CA GLN A 261 0.97 18.34 13.28
C GLN A 261 0.81 19.27 12.08
N LEU A 262 0.40 18.75 10.92
CA LEU A 262 0.07 19.58 9.77
C LEU A 262 -1.20 20.36 10.07
N ARG A 263 -1.03 21.59 10.57
CA ARG A 263 -2.12 22.54 10.81
C ARG A 263 -2.73 22.94 9.47
N VAL A 264 -3.78 22.23 9.08
CA VAL A 264 -4.71 22.51 7.96
C VAL A 264 -4.07 23.24 6.77
N LEU A 265 -3.47 22.45 5.88
CA LEU A 265 -3.11 22.83 4.51
C LEU A 265 -4.30 22.75 3.53
#